data_AF-A0A8B7NSV7-F1
#
_entry.id   AF-A0A8B7NSV7-F1
#
_cell.length_a   1.000
_cell.length_b   1.000
_cell.length_c   1.000
_cell.angle_alpha   90.00
_cell.angle_beta   90.00
_cell.angle_gamma   90.00
#
_symmetry.space_group_name_H-M   'P 1'
#
loop_
_entity.id
_entity.type
_entity.pdbx_description
1 polymer ?
#
loop_
_entity_poly.entity_id
_entity_poly.type
_entity_poly.pdbx_seq_one_letter_code
_entity_poly.pdbx_strand_id
1 'polypeptide(L)'
;MEFELSHAMMPFEQLMAVLPPQSAQLLPQCYADLMLSPDSPIIDFYPRDYDLEAEAPMPFIDEERLLEAMSKVSHRLTEDERRRSVHGPMRVYSFTPDDLGAYESPEHFPPVRMNHAKCDLIHGEAWSLSREDILRGLCPGAQTELYFPGFPTLKNLAHTHRVGLVYARAFQESVIIELGDPFFCRYRPYEWFDKIAQELLNKIVYVDWPHLKEALVVGLSCGRFASPGASSMIEVFNNYELDGTLPEQQEFLTTVKSLRSDLLYKWGIDAGRSSILVHCKPIAGRRARSTRGGQIVFGLLHHGCCATVLENSPSNKADAGTNDEVLVRVETRHEPDLSRLKSSVPGHKYLHAFEVGERLGMSQETVMRLAGTVLMVLKSDPDEPPLAPTLPKPKINLGLDLLFFKQMQEVNRPIAVVPVINDRFVIFCEEKKYVLTIMNYNKTCTGY
;
A
#
# COMPACT_ATOMS: atom_id res chain seq x y z
N MET A 1 -11.26 -21.12 35.98
CA MET A 1 -12.11 -21.83 35.00
C MET A 1 -11.18 -22.73 34.23
N GLU A 2 -11.26 -24.03 34.48
CA GLU A 2 -10.48 -25.04 33.77
C GLU A 2 -11.43 -25.67 32.76
N PHE A 3 -10.98 -25.74 31.50
CA PHE A 3 -11.74 -26.35 30.42
C PHE A 3 -10.99 -27.58 29.95
N GLU A 4 -11.74 -28.65 29.69
CA GLU A 4 -11.20 -29.82 29.01
C GLU A 4 -11.08 -29.51 27.51
N LEU A 5 -9.98 -29.94 26.90
CA LEU A 5 -9.79 -29.76 25.47
C LEU A 5 -10.75 -30.70 24.74
N SER A 6 -11.77 -30.13 24.09
CA SER A 6 -12.67 -30.86 23.22
C SER A 6 -11.98 -31.22 21.90
N HIS A 7 -12.65 -32.07 21.12
CA HIS A 7 -12.20 -32.40 19.77
C HIS A 7 -12.63 -31.28 18.79
N ALA A 8 -11.86 -31.09 17.72
CA ALA A 8 -12.27 -30.22 16.63
C ALA A 8 -13.29 -30.96 15.75
N MET A 9 -14.35 -30.27 15.34
CA MET A 9 -15.31 -30.79 14.37
C MET A 9 -14.64 -31.08 13.03
N MET A 10 -15.07 -32.16 12.38
CA MET A 10 -14.65 -32.49 11.02
C MET A 10 -15.13 -31.41 10.03
N PRO A 11 -14.50 -31.27 8.84
CA PRO A 11 -14.82 -30.18 7.92
C PRO A 11 -16.31 -30.03 7.59
N PHE A 12 -17.03 -31.13 7.32
CA PHE A 12 -18.47 -31.06 7.06
C PHE A 12 -19.33 -30.82 8.29
N GLU A 13 -18.91 -31.28 9.47
CA GLU A 13 -19.62 -31.02 10.74
C GLU A 13 -19.56 -29.52 11.05
N GLN A 14 -18.37 -28.92 10.92
CA GLN A 14 -18.18 -27.49 11.05
C GLN A 14 -18.97 -26.69 10.00
N LEU A 15 -19.00 -27.15 8.74
CA LEU A 15 -19.79 -26.47 7.71
C LEU A 15 -21.29 -26.55 7.99
N MET A 16 -21.78 -27.68 8.50
CA MET A 16 -23.18 -27.78 8.94
C MET A 16 -23.47 -26.84 10.12
N ALA A 17 -22.53 -26.68 11.04
CA ALA A 17 -22.69 -25.78 12.19
C ALA A 17 -22.64 -24.27 11.83
N VAL A 18 -22.16 -23.90 10.64
CA VAL A 18 -21.91 -22.49 10.29
C VAL A 18 -22.67 -22.02 9.06
N LEU A 19 -22.85 -22.87 8.05
CA LEU A 19 -23.44 -22.44 6.79
C LEU A 19 -24.95 -22.22 6.93
N PRO A 20 -25.48 -21.11 6.39
CA PRO A 20 -26.91 -20.92 6.30
C PRO A 20 -27.48 -21.75 5.13
N PRO A 21 -28.80 -22.06 5.14
CA PRO A 21 -29.43 -22.90 4.13
C PRO A 21 -29.28 -22.38 2.69
N GLN A 22 -29.11 -21.07 2.48
CA GLN A 22 -28.85 -20.46 1.16
C GLN A 22 -27.51 -20.91 0.55
N SER A 23 -26.58 -21.42 1.36
CA SER A 23 -25.27 -21.94 0.92
C SER A 23 -25.20 -23.47 0.91
N ALA A 24 -26.33 -24.17 1.05
CA ALA A 24 -26.37 -25.63 1.14
C ALA A 24 -25.73 -26.36 -0.07
N GLN A 25 -25.67 -25.72 -1.24
CA GLN A 25 -25.00 -26.24 -2.43
C GLN A 25 -23.48 -26.50 -2.26
N LEU A 26 -22.85 -25.97 -1.20
CA LEU A 26 -21.44 -26.19 -0.89
C LEU A 26 -21.19 -27.51 -0.12
N LEU A 27 -22.27 -28.13 0.37
CA LEU A 27 -22.23 -29.39 1.11
C LEU A 27 -22.51 -30.58 0.19
N PRO A 28 -22.08 -31.79 0.58
CA PRO A 28 -22.62 -33.03 0.02
C PRO A 28 -24.14 -33.02 0.01
N GLN A 29 -24.75 -33.56 -1.05
CA GLN A 29 -26.22 -33.52 -1.22
C GLN A 29 -26.98 -34.06 -0.01
N CYS A 30 -26.50 -35.15 0.60
CA CYS A 30 -27.15 -35.76 1.76
C CYS A 30 -27.19 -34.85 3.00
N TYR A 31 -26.25 -33.91 3.15
CA TYR A 31 -26.22 -32.94 4.23
C TYR A 31 -26.99 -31.66 3.86
N ALA A 32 -26.94 -31.25 2.59
CA ALA A 32 -27.80 -30.17 2.09
C ALA A 32 -29.29 -30.46 2.35
N ASP A 33 -29.70 -31.72 2.19
CA ASP A 33 -31.07 -32.16 2.48
C ASP A 33 -31.45 -31.96 3.96
N LEU A 34 -30.50 -32.10 4.90
CA LEU A 34 -30.72 -31.86 6.33
C LEU A 34 -30.95 -30.37 6.65
N MET A 35 -30.41 -29.45 5.85
CA MET A 35 -30.63 -28.01 6.02
C MET A 35 -31.94 -27.52 5.39
N LEU A 36 -32.39 -28.18 4.32
CA LEU A 36 -33.48 -27.67 3.48
C LEU A 36 -34.81 -28.38 3.71
N SER A 37 -34.76 -29.67 4.05
CA SER A 37 -35.96 -30.49 4.20
C SER A 37 -36.75 -30.10 5.46
N PRO A 38 -38.06 -29.81 5.35
CA PRO A 38 -38.91 -29.53 6.50
C PRO A 38 -39.01 -30.73 7.46
N ASP A 39 -38.75 -31.95 6.98
CA ASP A 39 -38.76 -33.18 7.77
C ASP A 39 -37.43 -33.45 8.50
N SER A 40 -36.46 -32.53 8.37
CA SER A 40 -35.16 -32.69 9.01
C SER A 40 -35.26 -32.55 10.53
N PRO A 41 -34.61 -33.43 11.32
CA PRO A 41 -34.62 -33.36 12.79
C PRO A 41 -33.87 -32.14 13.37
N ILE A 42 -33.20 -31.38 12.51
CA ILE A 42 -32.40 -30.20 12.84
C ILE A 42 -32.80 -28.99 11.98
N ILE A 43 -34.01 -28.98 11.40
CA ILE A 43 -34.49 -27.86 10.58
C ILE A 43 -34.61 -26.56 11.40
N ASP A 44 -34.81 -26.66 12.71
CA ASP A 44 -34.84 -25.56 13.66
C ASP A 44 -33.52 -24.77 13.72
N PHE A 45 -32.40 -25.38 13.33
CA PHE A 45 -31.09 -24.70 13.27
C PHE A 45 -30.97 -23.75 12.07
N TYR A 46 -31.85 -23.87 11.07
CA TYR A 46 -31.71 -23.20 9.77
C TYR A 46 -32.93 -22.33 9.43
N PRO A 47 -33.16 -21.20 10.13
CA PRO A 47 -34.25 -20.28 9.80
C PRO A 47 -34.08 -19.69 8.39
N ARG A 48 -35.18 -19.58 7.64
CA ARG A 48 -35.17 -19.08 6.25
C ARG A 48 -35.17 -17.56 6.15
N ASP A 49 -35.82 -16.90 7.09
CA ASP A 49 -35.94 -15.45 7.16
C ASP A 49 -35.11 -14.94 8.34
N TYR A 50 -33.99 -14.27 8.04
CA TYR A 50 -33.17 -13.59 9.03
C TYR A 50 -33.06 -12.11 8.64
N ASP A 51 -33.54 -11.23 9.52
CA ASP A 51 -33.42 -9.80 9.39
C ASP A 51 -32.05 -9.37 9.93
N LEU A 52 -31.17 -8.87 9.05
CA LEU A 52 -29.82 -8.41 9.41
C LEU A 52 -29.84 -7.20 10.35
N GLU A 53 -30.96 -6.48 10.44
CA GLU A 53 -31.09 -5.28 11.27
C GLU A 53 -31.74 -5.56 12.64
N ALA A 54 -32.35 -6.73 12.81
CA ALA A 54 -32.90 -7.14 14.09
C ALA A 54 -31.84 -7.89 14.91
N GLU A 55 -31.75 -7.61 16.21
CA GLU A 55 -31.03 -8.44 17.20
C GLU A 55 -31.75 -9.81 17.40
N ALA A 56 -32.26 -10.43 16.34
CA ALA A 56 -32.86 -11.74 16.41
C ALA A 56 -31.75 -12.77 16.70
N PRO A 57 -31.80 -13.47 17.84
CA PRO A 57 -30.77 -14.44 18.16
C PRO A 57 -30.85 -15.61 17.17
N MET A 58 -29.76 -15.88 16.45
CA MET A 58 -29.62 -17.17 15.77
C MET A 58 -29.68 -18.30 16.80
N PRO A 59 -30.39 -19.40 16.53
CA PRO A 59 -30.44 -20.53 17.44
C PRO A 59 -29.02 -21.10 17.61
N PHE A 60 -28.61 -21.33 18.85
CA PHE A 60 -27.37 -22.05 19.12
C PHE A 60 -27.55 -23.51 18.74
N ILE A 61 -26.62 -24.03 17.94
CA ILE A 61 -26.63 -25.42 17.49
C ILE A 61 -26.18 -26.32 18.63
N ASP A 62 -26.97 -27.38 18.85
CA ASP A 62 -26.62 -28.47 19.73
C ASP A 62 -25.74 -29.47 18.97
N GLU A 63 -24.48 -29.62 19.41
CA GLU A 63 -23.47 -30.47 18.78
C GLU A 63 -23.91 -31.93 18.71
N GLU A 64 -24.43 -32.49 19.81
CA GLU A 64 -24.82 -33.90 19.86
C GLU A 64 -25.97 -34.18 18.89
N ARG A 65 -26.99 -33.30 18.86
CA ARG A 65 -28.12 -33.40 17.90
C ARG A 65 -27.65 -33.30 16.46
N LEU A 66 -26.71 -32.38 16.17
CA LEU A 66 -26.17 -32.20 14.84
C LEU A 66 -25.42 -33.45 14.36
N LEU A 67 -24.48 -33.93 15.18
CA LEU A 67 -23.66 -35.10 14.85
C LEU A 67 -24.52 -36.38 14.72
N GLU A 68 -25.54 -36.56 15.57
CA GLU A 68 -26.46 -37.69 15.45
C GLU A 68 -27.23 -37.65 14.12
N ALA A 69 -27.77 -36.50 13.73
CA ALA A 69 -28.48 -36.32 12.46
C ALA A 69 -27.56 -36.59 11.24
N MET A 70 -26.32 -36.08 11.29
CA MET A 70 -25.33 -36.31 10.24
C MET A 70 -24.92 -37.78 10.14
N SER A 71 -24.73 -38.47 11.26
CA SER A 71 -24.30 -39.88 11.28
C SER A 71 -25.26 -40.80 10.51
N LYS A 72 -26.57 -40.52 10.58
CA LYS A 72 -27.63 -41.29 9.91
C LYS A 72 -27.53 -41.26 8.38
N VAL A 73 -26.99 -40.18 7.81
CA VAL A 73 -26.88 -40.00 6.35
C VAL A 73 -25.46 -40.07 5.82
N SER A 74 -24.45 -40.11 6.69
CA SER A 74 -23.01 -40.11 6.32
C SER A 74 -22.58 -41.32 5.47
N HIS A 75 -23.35 -42.40 5.46
CA HIS A 75 -23.12 -43.55 4.57
C HIS A 75 -23.35 -43.24 3.09
N ARG A 76 -24.05 -42.13 2.77
CA ARG A 76 -24.33 -41.69 1.40
C ARG A 76 -23.24 -40.82 0.78
N LEU A 77 -22.22 -40.44 1.56
CA LEU A 77 -21.07 -39.69 1.06
C LEU A 77 -20.31 -40.50 0.01
N THR A 78 -19.92 -39.84 -1.07
CA THR A 78 -18.97 -40.39 -2.03
C THR A 78 -17.58 -40.55 -1.41
N GLU A 79 -16.72 -41.35 -2.03
CA GLU A 79 -15.36 -41.56 -1.52
C GLU A 79 -14.52 -40.28 -1.52
N ASP A 80 -14.68 -39.43 -2.55
CA ASP A 80 -14.01 -38.13 -2.60
C ASP A 80 -14.47 -37.20 -1.47
N GLU A 81 -15.78 -37.17 -1.20
CA GLU A 81 -16.35 -36.40 -0.09
C GLU A 81 -15.85 -36.89 1.26
N ARG A 82 -15.78 -38.21 1.46
CA ARG A 82 -15.22 -38.80 2.67
C ARG A 82 -13.74 -38.41 2.85
N ARG A 83 -12.96 -38.46 1.76
CA ARG A 83 -11.54 -38.09 1.76
C ARG A 83 -11.28 -36.62 2.07
N ARG A 84 -12.16 -35.70 1.65
CA ARG A 84 -12.03 -34.25 1.96
C ARG A 84 -12.63 -33.85 3.31
N SER A 85 -13.31 -34.77 3.99
CA SER A 85 -13.91 -34.57 5.32
C SER A 85 -13.03 -35.09 6.45
N VAL A 86 -11.71 -34.96 6.34
CA VAL A 86 -10.75 -35.33 7.39
C VAL A 86 -9.72 -34.23 7.59
N HIS A 87 -9.15 -34.15 8.80
CA HIS A 87 -8.04 -33.25 9.07
C HIS A 87 -6.77 -33.71 8.35
N GLY A 88 -5.99 -32.75 7.85
CA GLY A 88 -4.73 -32.98 7.14
C GLY A 88 -3.53 -32.35 7.86
N PRO A 89 -2.31 -32.78 7.52
CA PRO A 89 -1.09 -32.18 8.05
C PRO A 89 -0.81 -30.80 7.43
N MET A 90 -0.01 -30.01 8.13
CA MET A 90 0.67 -28.84 7.56
C MET A 90 1.74 -29.29 6.56
N ARG A 91 1.97 -28.48 5.52
CA ARG A 91 3.01 -28.70 4.52
C ARG A 91 4.09 -27.63 4.62
N VAL A 92 5.33 -28.03 4.89
CA VAL A 92 6.49 -27.13 4.94
C VAL A 92 7.32 -27.32 3.69
N TYR A 93 7.56 -26.22 2.97
CA TYR A 93 8.32 -26.23 1.73
C TYR A 93 9.70 -25.62 1.96
N SER A 94 10.74 -26.32 1.49
CA SER A 94 12.12 -25.85 1.51
C SER A 94 12.79 -26.08 0.16
N PHE A 95 13.75 -25.25 -0.18
CA PHE A 95 14.56 -25.45 -1.38
C PHE A 95 15.53 -26.60 -1.18
N THR A 96 15.63 -27.49 -2.17
CA THR A 96 16.67 -28.51 -2.28
C THR A 96 17.43 -28.35 -3.59
N PRO A 97 18.78 -28.50 -3.61
CA PRO A 97 19.54 -28.49 -4.85
C PRO A 97 19.21 -29.66 -5.77
N ASP A 98 18.67 -30.76 -5.23
CA ASP A 98 18.30 -31.94 -6.00
C ASP A 98 17.04 -31.68 -6.84
N ASP A 99 17.02 -32.19 -8.06
CA ASP A 99 15.81 -32.19 -8.89
C ASP A 99 14.89 -33.36 -8.49
N LEU A 100 13.73 -33.04 -7.92
CA LEU A 100 12.70 -33.98 -7.49
C LEU A 100 11.80 -34.47 -8.63
N GLY A 101 12.12 -34.08 -9.87
CA GLY A 101 11.42 -34.49 -11.09
C GLY A 101 10.29 -33.53 -11.49
N ALA A 102 9.54 -33.93 -12.51
CA ALA A 102 8.44 -33.13 -13.03
C ALA A 102 7.23 -33.13 -12.08
N TYR A 103 6.64 -31.96 -11.86
CA TYR A 103 5.41 -31.77 -11.11
C TYR A 103 4.30 -31.25 -12.03
N GLU A 104 3.21 -32.00 -12.09
CA GLU A 104 2.02 -31.64 -12.87
C GLU A 104 1.23 -30.55 -12.16
N SER A 105 0.97 -29.46 -12.88
CA SER A 105 0.21 -28.32 -12.40
C SER A 105 -1.28 -28.47 -12.77
N PRO A 106 -2.21 -27.77 -12.07
CA PRO A 106 -3.61 -27.70 -12.49
C PRO A 106 -3.77 -27.17 -13.92
N GLU A 107 -4.89 -27.48 -14.60
CA GLU A 107 -5.10 -27.30 -16.06
C GLU A 107 -4.67 -25.95 -16.67
N HIS A 108 -4.65 -24.88 -15.87
CA HIS A 108 -4.34 -23.53 -16.34
C HIS A 108 -2.84 -23.16 -16.26
N PHE A 109 -2.02 -24.01 -15.67
CA PHE A 109 -0.60 -23.73 -15.42
C PHE A 109 0.29 -24.78 -16.10
N PRO A 110 1.43 -24.37 -16.70
CA PRO A 110 2.38 -25.34 -17.25
C PRO A 110 3.00 -26.19 -16.12
N PRO A 111 3.40 -27.44 -16.42
CA PRO A 111 4.06 -28.30 -15.45
C PRO A 111 5.44 -27.75 -15.09
N VAL A 112 5.83 -27.93 -13.82
CA VAL A 112 7.18 -27.60 -13.35
C VAL A 112 8.10 -28.75 -13.73
N ARG A 113 8.99 -28.54 -14.70
CA ARG A 113 9.84 -29.62 -15.24
C ARG A 113 10.95 -30.07 -14.29
N MET A 114 11.51 -29.14 -13.52
CA MET A 114 12.58 -29.39 -12.55
C MET A 114 12.11 -28.86 -11.20
N ASN A 115 11.73 -29.76 -10.30
CA ASN A 115 11.15 -29.39 -9.01
C ASN A 115 12.23 -29.41 -7.93
N HIS A 116 12.51 -28.24 -7.37
CA HIS A 116 13.45 -28.07 -6.26
C HIS A 116 12.75 -27.77 -4.92
N ALA A 117 11.42 -27.93 -4.85
CA ALA A 117 10.64 -27.68 -3.65
C ALA A 117 10.40 -28.99 -2.88
N LYS A 118 11.21 -29.24 -1.86
CA LYS A 118 11.00 -30.35 -0.92
C LYS A 118 9.81 -30.02 0.00
N CYS A 119 8.88 -30.96 0.12
CA CYS A 119 7.70 -30.82 0.98
C CYS A 119 7.77 -31.82 2.15
N ASP A 120 7.79 -31.31 3.36
CA ASP A 120 7.72 -32.10 4.59
C ASP A 120 6.32 -31.95 5.23
N LEU A 121 5.70 -33.07 5.60
CA LEU A 121 4.38 -33.09 6.24
C LEU A 121 4.54 -33.04 7.77
N ILE A 122 3.91 -32.07 8.41
CA ILE A 122 3.96 -31.89 9.87
C ILE A 122 2.55 -31.92 10.43
N HIS A 123 2.27 -32.86 11.32
CA HIS A 123 0.98 -32.96 12.01
C HIS A 123 0.93 -32.05 13.25
N GLY A 124 -0.28 -31.70 13.70
CA GLY A 124 -0.50 -30.73 14.77
C GLY A 124 0.18 -31.11 16.10
N GLU A 125 0.30 -32.40 16.37
CA GLU A 125 0.94 -32.96 17.58
C GLU A 125 2.42 -32.59 17.68
N ALA A 126 3.08 -32.35 16.54
CA ALA A 126 4.48 -31.90 16.52
C ALA A 126 4.68 -30.51 17.15
N TRP A 127 3.61 -29.73 17.28
CA TRP A 127 3.60 -28.40 17.90
C TRP A 127 2.96 -28.38 19.29
N SER A 128 2.61 -29.55 19.83
CA SER A 128 2.05 -29.64 21.18
C SER A 128 3.14 -29.31 22.21
N LEU A 129 2.99 -28.15 22.85
CA LEU A 129 3.87 -27.67 23.90
C LEU A 129 3.15 -27.70 25.23
N SER A 130 3.85 -28.14 26.28
CA SER A 130 3.35 -28.03 27.65
C SER A 130 3.22 -26.55 28.02
N ARG A 131 2.31 -26.22 28.94
CA ARG A 131 2.09 -24.84 29.35
C ARG A 131 3.36 -24.24 29.98
N GLU A 132 4.16 -25.10 30.61
CA GLU A 132 5.41 -24.79 31.29
C GLU A 132 6.51 -24.38 30.29
N ASP A 133 6.50 -24.96 29.09
CA ASP A 133 7.48 -24.69 28.04
C ASP A 133 7.18 -23.40 27.24
N ILE A 134 5.99 -22.82 27.40
CA ILE A 134 5.60 -21.59 26.71
C ILE A 134 6.32 -20.39 27.36
N LEU A 135 7.36 -19.90 26.67
CA LEU A 135 8.03 -18.65 27.04
C LEU A 135 7.06 -17.47 26.87
N ARG A 136 6.71 -16.84 28.00
CA ARG A 136 5.87 -15.64 28.01
C ARG A 136 6.72 -14.38 28.08
N GLY A 137 6.37 -13.38 27.27
CA GLY A 137 7.07 -12.11 27.23
C GLY A 137 8.28 -12.14 26.30
N LEU A 138 9.28 -11.30 26.58
CA LEU A 138 10.48 -11.20 25.78
C LEU A 138 11.34 -12.46 25.94
N CYS A 139 11.79 -13.02 24.82
CA CYS A 139 12.74 -14.12 24.83
C CYS A 139 14.04 -13.70 25.53
N PRO A 140 14.72 -14.61 26.25
CA PRO A 140 16.03 -14.33 26.82
C PRO A 140 17.01 -13.79 25.76
N GLY A 141 17.62 -12.64 26.03
CA GLY A 141 18.55 -11.98 25.09
C GLY A 141 17.89 -11.06 24.06
N ALA A 142 16.57 -10.85 24.10
CA ALA A 142 15.91 -9.87 23.24
C ALA A 142 16.42 -8.45 23.52
N GLN A 143 16.97 -7.79 22.50
CA GLN A 143 17.56 -6.45 22.61
C GLN A 143 16.55 -5.38 22.20
N THR A 144 15.96 -4.68 23.18
CA THR A 144 14.94 -3.65 22.95
C THR A 144 15.47 -2.21 22.91
N GLU A 145 16.75 -2.04 23.22
CA GLU A 145 17.42 -0.72 23.29
C GLU A 145 18.30 -0.44 22.07
N LEU A 146 18.70 -1.49 21.35
CA LEU A 146 19.55 -1.36 20.18
C LEU A 146 18.71 -0.96 18.98
N TYR A 147 19.28 -0.06 18.17
CA TYR A 147 18.69 0.30 16.89
C TYR A 147 18.87 -0.86 15.91
N PHE A 148 17.75 -1.38 15.41
CA PHE A 148 17.71 -2.29 14.28
C PHE A 148 17.12 -1.55 13.08
N PRO A 149 17.83 -1.47 11.94
CA PRO A 149 17.30 -0.84 10.73
C PRO A 149 15.92 -1.39 10.36
N GLY A 150 14.96 -0.48 10.17
CA GLY A 150 13.57 -0.82 9.87
C GLY A 150 12.63 -0.90 11.08
N PHE A 151 13.17 -0.94 12.31
CA PHE A 151 12.37 -0.97 13.54
C PHE A 151 12.42 0.40 14.24
N PRO A 152 11.30 1.15 14.31
CA PRO A 152 11.29 2.45 14.96
C PRO A 152 11.44 2.32 16.49
N THR A 153 12.10 3.30 17.10
CA THR A 153 12.24 3.37 18.56
C THR A 153 12.21 4.82 19.03
N LEU A 154 11.47 5.08 20.10
CA LEU A 154 11.41 6.39 20.73
C LEU A 154 12.60 6.65 21.67
N LYS A 155 13.36 5.61 22.02
CA LYS A 155 14.34 5.65 23.13
C LYS A 155 15.62 6.43 22.79
N ASN A 156 15.87 6.68 21.51
CA ASN A 156 17.12 7.27 21.03
C ASN A 156 17.20 8.79 21.27
N LEU A 157 16.06 9.45 21.54
CA LEU A 157 16.00 10.88 21.87
C LEU A 157 15.26 11.09 23.18
N ALA A 158 15.79 11.95 24.04
CA ALA A 158 15.08 12.39 25.24
C ALA A 158 13.86 13.23 24.82
N HIS A 159 12.68 12.88 25.34
CA HIS A 159 11.43 13.51 24.95
C HIS A 159 10.43 13.53 26.12
N THR A 160 9.53 14.51 26.10
CA THR A 160 8.33 14.55 26.95
C THR A 160 7.10 14.24 26.11
N HIS A 161 5.96 14.03 26.75
CA HIS A 161 4.71 13.79 26.03
C HIS A 161 3.55 14.52 26.70
N ARG A 162 2.56 14.87 25.90
CA ARG A 162 1.27 15.38 26.37
C ARG A 162 0.14 14.79 25.54
N VAL A 163 -1.05 14.68 26.13
CA VAL A 163 -2.26 14.30 25.40
C VAL A 163 -2.93 15.57 24.89
N GLY A 164 -3.34 15.57 23.62
CA GLY A 164 -4.06 16.71 23.05
C GLY A 164 -4.50 16.48 21.61
N LEU A 165 -5.29 17.41 21.11
CA LEU A 165 -5.80 17.36 19.73
C LEU A 165 -4.76 17.89 18.75
N VAL A 166 -4.40 17.05 17.78
CA VAL A 166 -3.65 17.45 16.59
C VAL A 166 -4.65 17.82 15.50
N TYR A 167 -5.11 19.08 15.52
CA TYR A 167 -6.00 19.70 14.51
C TYR A 167 -7.48 19.23 14.46
N ALA A 168 -8.32 20.07 13.83
CA ALA A 168 -9.79 19.98 13.74
C ALA A 168 -10.36 18.79 12.93
N ARG A 169 -9.52 17.90 12.39
CA ARG A 169 -9.95 16.65 11.72
C ARG A 169 -9.65 15.40 12.56
N ALA A 170 -9.01 15.54 13.72
CA ALA A 170 -8.84 14.44 14.65
C ALA A 170 -10.15 14.26 15.42
N PHE A 171 -10.87 13.17 15.15
CA PHE A 171 -12.05 12.79 15.93
C PHE A 171 -11.70 12.34 17.36
N GLN A 172 -10.40 12.27 17.71
CA GLN A 172 -9.88 11.77 18.98
C GLN A 172 -8.59 12.48 19.39
N GLU A 173 -8.34 12.55 20.71
CA GLU A 173 -7.08 13.03 21.28
C GLU A 173 -5.91 12.12 20.89
N SER A 174 -4.71 12.69 20.73
CA SER A 174 -3.48 11.97 20.40
C SER A 174 -2.39 12.25 21.43
N VAL A 175 -1.44 11.33 21.56
CA VAL A 175 -0.22 11.57 22.33
C VAL A 175 0.75 12.35 21.44
N ILE A 176 1.07 13.58 21.87
CA ILE A 176 2.01 14.46 21.20
C ILE A 176 3.36 14.34 21.90
N ILE A 177 4.40 14.00 21.15
CA ILE A 177 5.76 13.87 21.65
C ILE A 177 6.48 15.20 21.48
N GLU A 178 7.06 15.72 22.55
CA GLU A 178 7.75 17.00 22.57
C GLU A 178 9.26 16.79 22.67
N LEU A 179 9.99 17.38 21.73
CA LEU A 179 11.45 17.31 21.65
C LEU A 179 12.05 18.65 22.10
N GLY A 180 13.10 18.56 22.92
CA GLY A 180 13.97 19.70 23.20
C GLY A 180 15.00 19.90 22.10
N ASP A 181 15.42 21.14 21.86
CA ASP A 181 16.54 21.44 20.97
C ASP A 181 17.87 21.22 21.69
N PRO A 182 18.64 20.16 21.34
CA PRO A 182 19.92 19.86 22.00
C PRO A 182 21.00 20.89 21.66
N PHE A 183 20.82 21.65 20.58
CA PHE A 183 21.75 22.70 20.14
C PHE A 183 21.23 24.09 20.49
N PHE A 184 20.30 24.23 21.45
CA PHE A 184 19.74 25.54 21.76
C PHE A 184 20.82 26.55 22.17
N CYS A 185 20.95 27.63 21.39
CA CYS A 185 21.82 28.75 21.70
C CYS A 185 21.08 30.06 21.44
N ARG A 186 20.97 30.94 22.45
CA ARG A 186 20.21 32.18 22.33
C ARG A 186 20.83 33.18 21.35
N TYR A 187 22.15 33.31 21.40
CA TYR A 187 22.89 34.34 20.65
C TYR A 187 23.44 33.86 19.31
N ARG A 188 23.54 32.54 19.11
CA ARG A 188 24.05 31.87 17.90
C ARG A 188 25.29 32.57 17.31
N PRO A 189 26.40 32.70 18.08
CA PRO A 189 27.64 33.25 17.55
C PRO A 189 28.25 32.31 16.50
N TYR A 190 29.07 32.86 15.61
CA TYR A 190 29.71 32.08 14.55
C TYR A 190 30.55 30.91 15.11
N GLU A 191 31.35 31.15 16.16
CA GLU A 191 32.19 30.11 16.79
C GLU A 191 31.38 28.88 17.26
N TRP A 192 30.16 29.11 17.75
CA TRP A 192 29.25 28.04 18.15
C TRP A 192 28.77 27.24 16.94
N PHE A 193 28.44 27.90 15.83
CA PHE A 193 28.00 27.24 14.60
C PHE A 193 29.15 26.48 13.92
N ASP A 194 30.34 27.08 13.86
CA ASP A 194 31.54 26.48 13.28
C ASP A 194 31.96 25.20 14.01
N LYS A 195 31.93 25.21 15.36
CA LYS A 195 32.21 24.00 16.15
C LYS A 195 31.27 22.84 15.81
N ILE A 196 29.96 23.11 15.70
CA ILE A 196 28.96 22.08 15.36
C ILE A 196 29.14 21.62 13.91
N ALA A 197 29.44 22.53 13.00
CA ALA A 197 29.71 22.20 11.60
C ALA A 197 30.93 21.27 11.48
N GLN A 198 32.01 21.54 12.19
CA GLN A 198 33.20 20.68 12.20
C GLN A 198 32.94 19.29 12.79
N GLU A 199 32.06 19.18 13.78
CA GLU A 199 31.69 17.89 14.38
C GLU A 199 30.77 17.05 13.50
N LEU A 200 29.83 17.67 12.77
CA LEU A 200 28.78 16.97 12.03
C LEU A 200 29.04 16.82 10.53
N LEU A 201 29.76 17.73 9.88
CA LEU A 201 29.99 17.67 8.43
C LEU A 201 30.72 16.39 8.01
N ASN A 202 30.28 15.80 6.90
CA ASN A 202 30.82 14.55 6.35
C ASN A 202 30.76 13.34 7.32
N LYS A 203 29.92 13.41 8.37
CA LYS A 203 29.60 12.27 9.23
C LYS A 203 28.32 11.59 8.80
N ILE A 204 28.22 10.30 9.12
CA ILE A 204 26.98 9.54 8.99
C ILE A 204 26.18 9.76 10.27
N VAL A 205 24.94 10.20 10.12
CA VAL A 205 23.98 10.44 11.21
C VAL A 205 22.70 9.67 10.95
N TYR A 206 21.87 9.54 11.98
CA TYR A 206 20.55 8.93 11.87
C TYR A 206 19.46 10.02 11.81
N VAL A 207 18.67 10.03 10.74
CA VAL A 207 17.57 10.99 10.48
C VAL A 207 16.22 10.26 10.44
N ASP A 208 15.11 10.99 10.27
CA ASP A 208 13.74 10.44 10.24
C ASP A 208 13.26 9.77 11.55
N TRP A 209 13.69 10.26 12.72
CA TRP A 209 13.21 9.71 13.99
C TRP A 209 11.66 9.75 14.08
N PRO A 210 11.00 8.67 14.53
CA PRO A 210 11.56 7.45 15.12
C PRO A 210 11.98 6.35 14.14
N HIS A 211 11.65 6.50 12.85
CA HIS A 211 12.02 5.59 11.77
C HIS A 211 13.44 5.88 11.27
N LEU A 212 14.41 5.74 12.17
CA LEU A 212 15.79 6.16 11.92
C LEU A 212 16.35 5.55 10.63
N LYS A 213 17.01 6.38 9.82
CA LYS A 213 17.75 6.00 8.61
C LYS A 213 19.12 6.65 8.62
N GLU A 214 20.11 5.92 8.13
CA GLU A 214 21.46 6.44 7.96
C GLU A 214 21.49 7.47 6.82
N ALA A 215 22.10 8.62 7.08
CA ALA A 215 22.28 9.68 6.10
C ALA A 215 23.64 10.37 6.30
N LEU A 216 24.26 10.78 5.19
CA LEU A 216 25.49 11.57 5.21
C LEU A 216 25.14 13.05 5.34
N VAL A 217 25.74 13.74 6.32
CA VAL A 217 25.61 15.20 6.46
C VAL A 217 26.39 15.90 5.36
N VAL A 218 25.66 16.69 4.56
CA VAL A 218 26.21 17.46 3.42
C VAL A 218 26.13 18.97 3.62
N GLY A 219 25.54 19.46 4.72
CA GLY A 219 25.48 20.89 5.01
C GLY A 219 24.75 21.20 6.31
N LEU A 220 24.96 22.41 6.84
CA LEU A 220 24.28 22.93 8.03
C LEU A 220 23.81 24.36 7.80
N SER A 221 22.72 24.77 8.44
CA SER A 221 22.21 26.15 8.41
C SER A 221 21.57 26.54 9.75
N CYS A 222 21.73 27.78 10.22
CA CYS A 222 21.21 28.25 11.53
C CYS A 222 20.39 29.56 11.48
N GLY A 223 19.89 29.93 10.30
CA GLY A 223 19.11 31.16 10.05
C GLY A 223 19.94 32.46 10.07
N ARG A 224 21.24 32.39 10.37
CA ARG A 224 22.23 33.47 10.18
C ARG A 224 23.44 33.02 9.39
N PHE A 225 23.88 31.78 9.55
CA PHE A 225 25.01 31.21 8.85
C PHE A 225 24.61 29.91 8.16
N ALA A 226 25.28 29.60 7.06
CA ALA A 226 25.17 28.32 6.35
C ALA A 226 26.58 27.81 6.00
N SER A 227 26.80 26.50 6.10
CA SER A 227 28.05 25.86 5.71
C SER A 227 27.84 24.97 4.49
N PRO A 228 28.65 25.11 3.42
CA PRO A 228 28.62 24.19 2.28
C PRO A 228 29.21 22.83 2.66
N GLY A 229 28.77 21.78 1.96
CA GLY A 229 29.42 20.47 1.98
C GLY A 229 29.62 19.90 0.58
N ALA A 230 30.70 19.14 0.44
CA ALA A 230 31.22 18.66 -0.83
C ALA A 230 30.28 17.64 -1.49
N SER A 231 29.53 18.06 -2.51
CA SER A 231 29.50 17.48 -3.85
C SER A 231 28.29 17.98 -4.64
N SER A 232 28.60 18.93 -5.53
CA SER A 232 28.05 19.17 -6.88
C SER A 232 26.54 19.43 -7.03
N MET A 233 26.24 20.62 -7.58
CA MET A 233 24.95 21.24 -7.94
C MET A 233 24.30 22.18 -6.91
N ILE A 234 25.11 22.84 -6.09
CA ILE A 234 24.81 24.21 -5.65
C ILE A 234 26.07 25.00 -5.98
N GLU A 235 25.94 26.04 -6.80
CA GLU A 235 27.07 26.88 -7.19
C GLU A 235 27.79 27.39 -5.95
N VAL A 236 29.10 27.24 -6.01
CA VAL A 236 30.06 27.53 -4.96
C VAL A 236 30.10 29.04 -4.78
N PHE A 237 29.50 29.55 -3.70
CA PHE A 237 29.96 30.81 -3.13
C PHE A 237 31.24 30.53 -2.35
N ASN A 238 32.37 30.61 -3.05
CA ASN A 238 33.69 30.75 -2.46
C ASN A 238 33.74 32.12 -1.78
N ASN A 239 33.19 32.22 -0.57
CA ASN A 239 33.56 33.19 0.44
C ASN A 239 33.02 32.68 1.77
N TYR A 240 33.92 32.11 2.57
CA TYR A 240 33.77 32.10 4.01
C TYR A 240 33.50 33.56 4.44
N GLU A 241 32.50 33.79 5.31
CA GLU A 241 31.99 35.11 5.77
C GLU A 241 30.79 35.70 5.01
N LEU A 242 29.59 35.14 5.16
CA LEU A 242 28.36 35.92 4.97
C LEU A 242 27.35 35.61 6.08
N ASP A 243 26.92 36.66 6.79
CA ASP A 243 25.57 36.71 7.33
C ASP A 243 24.61 36.37 6.19
N GLY A 244 23.79 35.35 6.36
CA GLY A 244 22.83 34.90 5.36
C GLY A 244 21.98 36.07 4.90
N THR A 245 21.76 36.16 3.59
CA THR A 245 20.97 37.25 3.02
C THR A 245 19.53 37.20 3.55
N LEU A 246 18.83 38.34 3.64
CA LEU A 246 17.43 38.40 4.12
C LEU A 246 16.51 37.33 3.47
N PRO A 247 16.62 37.01 2.16
CA PRO A 247 15.85 35.92 1.55
C PRO A 247 16.20 34.52 2.08
N GLU A 248 17.48 34.19 2.26
CA GLU A 248 17.92 32.88 2.79
C GLU A 248 17.46 32.69 4.25
N GLN A 249 17.46 33.78 5.04
CA GLN A 249 16.91 33.75 6.39
C GLN A 249 15.39 33.48 6.38
N GLN A 250 14.65 34.06 5.43
CA GLN A 250 13.22 33.81 5.26
C GLN A 250 12.93 32.39 4.77
N GLU A 251 13.74 31.86 3.87
CA GLU A 251 13.65 30.47 3.39
C GLU A 251 13.90 29.47 4.53
N PHE A 252 14.94 29.70 5.35
CA PHE A 252 15.21 28.90 6.54
C PHE A 252 14.01 28.88 7.49
N LEU A 253 13.46 30.05 7.83
CA LEU A 253 12.30 30.15 8.73
C LEU A 253 11.06 29.46 8.16
N THR A 254 10.82 29.57 6.85
CA THR A 254 9.70 28.93 6.16
C THR A 254 9.86 27.41 6.17
N THR A 255 11.06 26.93 5.86
CA THR A 255 11.40 25.50 5.85
C THR A 255 11.25 24.89 7.24
N VAL A 256 11.81 25.51 8.28
CA VAL A 256 11.68 25.05 9.67
C VAL A 256 10.21 25.00 10.09
N LYS A 257 9.43 26.05 9.76
CA LYS A 257 7.99 26.08 10.07
C LYS A 257 7.22 24.96 9.35
N SER A 258 7.55 24.70 8.08
CA SER A 258 6.93 23.64 7.30
C SER A 258 7.27 22.27 7.87
N LEU A 259 8.55 22.00 8.14
CA LEU A 259 9.01 20.72 8.70
C LEU A 259 8.39 20.45 10.07
N ARG A 260 8.34 21.45 10.95
CA ARG A 260 7.69 21.31 12.26
C ARG A 260 6.20 21.02 12.13
N SER A 261 5.52 21.69 11.20
CA SER A 261 4.10 21.44 10.94
C SER A 261 3.88 20.03 10.42
N ASP A 262 4.71 19.57 9.49
CA ASP A 262 4.66 18.21 8.96
C ASP A 262 4.92 17.16 10.04
N LEU A 263 5.92 17.35 10.90
CA LEU A 263 6.21 16.47 12.03
C LEU A 263 5.02 16.38 13.00
N LEU A 264 4.40 17.52 13.32
CA LEU A 264 3.26 17.55 14.22
C LEU A 264 2.02 16.90 13.57
N TYR A 265 1.69 17.25 12.32
CA TYR A 265 0.47 16.77 11.65
C TYR A 265 0.53 15.32 11.21
N LYS A 266 1.71 14.85 10.75
CA LYS A 266 1.86 13.47 10.26
C LYS A 266 2.19 12.51 11.39
N TRP A 267 2.99 12.95 12.37
CA TRP A 267 3.60 12.06 13.36
C TRP A 267 3.31 12.42 14.82
N GLY A 268 2.61 13.53 15.09
CA GLY A 268 2.36 13.98 16.46
C GLY A 268 3.64 14.41 17.18
N ILE A 269 4.68 14.83 16.45
CA ILE A 269 5.97 15.24 17.03
C ILE A 269 6.10 16.75 17.00
N ASP A 270 6.18 17.37 18.17
CA ASP A 270 6.50 18.79 18.34
C ASP A 270 8.01 18.96 18.55
N ALA A 271 8.70 19.38 17.49
CA ALA A 271 10.14 19.65 17.52
C ALA A 271 10.51 21.01 18.18
N GLY A 272 9.52 21.77 18.71
CA GLY A 272 9.78 23.01 19.43
C GLY A 272 10.37 24.14 18.58
N ARG A 273 11.38 24.83 19.11
CA ARG A 273 12.18 25.84 18.38
C ARG A 273 13.48 25.17 17.93
N SER A 274 13.74 25.16 16.63
CA SER A 274 14.95 24.55 16.07
C SER A 274 16.02 25.60 15.77
N SER A 275 17.20 25.47 16.40
CA SER A 275 18.32 26.42 16.20
C SER A 275 19.12 26.15 14.92
N ILE A 276 19.14 24.89 14.45
CA ILE A 276 19.92 24.43 13.29
C ILE A 276 19.06 23.51 12.42
N LEU A 277 19.24 23.59 11.11
CA LEU A 277 18.79 22.61 10.12
C LEU A 277 20.00 21.89 9.53
N VAL A 278 19.98 20.56 9.58
CA VAL A 278 21.04 19.68 9.06
C VAL A 278 20.59 19.09 7.72
N HIS A 279 21.34 19.36 6.66
CA HIS A 279 21.07 18.86 5.31
C HIS A 279 21.78 17.54 5.11
N CYS A 280 21.03 16.48 4.82
CA CYS A 280 21.57 15.12 4.73
C CYS A 280 21.17 14.43 3.42
N LYS A 281 22.00 13.48 2.96
CA LYS A 281 21.67 12.56 1.86
C LYS A 281 21.48 11.14 2.44
N PRO A 282 20.27 10.57 2.40
CA PRO A 282 20.03 9.20 2.88
C PRO A 282 20.88 8.18 2.14
N ILE A 283 21.36 7.16 2.86
CA ILE A 283 22.12 6.07 2.25
C ILE A 283 21.14 5.17 1.48
N ALA A 284 21.29 5.11 0.15
CA ALA A 284 20.43 4.30 -0.71
C ALA A 284 20.89 2.84 -0.85
N GLY A 285 22.15 2.53 -0.53
CA GLY A 285 22.72 1.20 -0.65
C GLY A 285 24.23 1.21 -0.77
N ARG A 286 24.81 0.03 -1.01
CA ARG A 286 26.25 -0.14 -1.20
C ARG A 286 26.57 -0.17 -2.69
N ARG A 287 27.57 0.61 -3.11
CA ARG A 287 28.13 0.55 -4.46
C ARG A 287 29.48 -0.15 -4.40
N ALA A 288 29.58 -1.33 -5.01
CA ALA A 288 30.88 -1.95 -5.24
C ALA A 288 31.66 -1.10 -6.26
N ARG A 289 32.91 -0.76 -5.93
CA ARG A 289 33.85 -0.11 -6.86
C ARG A 289 35.05 -1.03 -7.03
N SER A 290 35.50 -1.24 -8.26
CA SER A 290 36.79 -1.90 -8.48
C SER A 290 37.92 -0.97 -8.03
N THR A 291 38.92 -1.52 -7.35
CA THR A 291 39.98 -0.82 -6.61
C THR A 291 40.92 0.07 -7.44
N ARG A 292 40.69 0.22 -8.76
CA ARG A 292 41.47 1.09 -9.66
C ARG A 292 40.63 2.13 -10.41
N GLY A 293 39.63 2.73 -9.77
CA GLY A 293 38.84 3.83 -10.37
C GLY A 293 37.99 3.43 -11.58
N GLY A 294 37.98 2.14 -11.96
CA GLY A 294 37.18 1.62 -13.07
C GLY A 294 35.69 1.61 -12.70
N GLN A 295 34.89 2.32 -13.48
CA GLN A 295 33.45 2.07 -13.54
C GLN A 295 33.23 0.67 -14.12
N ILE A 296 32.31 -0.12 -13.55
CA ILE A 296 31.80 -1.31 -14.22
C ILE A 296 30.91 -0.79 -15.34
N VAL A 297 31.44 -0.78 -16.57
CA VAL A 297 30.70 -0.33 -17.75
C VAL A 297 29.91 -1.51 -18.30
N PHE A 298 28.59 -1.47 -18.17
CA PHE A 298 27.72 -2.34 -18.97
C PHE A 298 27.75 -1.82 -20.41
N GLY A 299 28.27 -2.62 -21.34
CA GLY A 299 28.43 -2.21 -22.74
C GLY A 299 27.10 -1.80 -23.38
N LEU A 300 27.10 -0.66 -24.09
CA LEU A 300 25.93 -0.08 -24.77
C LEU A 300 25.26 -1.04 -25.78
N LEU A 301 26.00 -2.00 -26.33
CA LEU A 301 25.53 -2.86 -27.44
C LEU A 301 24.45 -3.86 -27.02
N HIS A 302 24.41 -4.26 -25.75
CA HIS A 302 23.51 -5.31 -25.23
C HIS A 302 22.89 -4.93 -23.88
N HIS A 303 22.59 -3.64 -23.70
CA HIS A 303 22.02 -3.13 -22.46
C HIS A 303 20.67 -3.80 -22.14
N GLY A 304 20.55 -4.40 -20.95
CA GLY A 304 19.34 -5.10 -20.52
C GLY A 304 19.23 -6.57 -20.96
N CYS A 305 20.21 -7.11 -21.71
CA CYS A 305 20.25 -8.53 -22.04
C CYS A 305 20.67 -9.40 -20.83
N CYS A 306 20.16 -10.64 -20.79
CA CYS A 306 20.62 -11.64 -19.83
C CYS A 306 22.04 -12.10 -20.21
N ALA A 307 22.92 -12.25 -19.22
CA ALA A 307 24.27 -12.74 -19.44
C ALA A 307 24.67 -13.75 -18.36
N THR A 308 25.32 -14.84 -18.78
CA THR A 308 25.89 -15.85 -17.90
C THR A 308 27.41 -15.69 -17.86
N VAL A 309 28.00 -15.60 -16.67
CA VAL A 309 29.46 -15.55 -16.52
C VAL A 309 30.04 -16.91 -16.89
N LEU A 310 31.01 -16.92 -17.82
CA LEU A 310 31.71 -18.14 -18.23
C LEU A 310 33.02 -18.31 -17.47
N GLU A 311 33.83 -17.24 -17.39
CA GLU A 311 35.10 -17.24 -16.67
C GLU A 311 35.34 -15.89 -16.00
N ASN A 312 35.81 -15.95 -14.76
CA ASN A 312 36.40 -14.82 -14.07
C ASN A 312 37.92 -15.04 -14.18
N SER A 313 38.62 -14.24 -14.98
CA SER A 313 40.07 -14.36 -15.10
C SER A 313 40.73 -13.46 -14.05
N PRO A 314 41.12 -13.95 -12.85
CA PRO A 314 42.05 -13.20 -12.01
C PRO A 314 43.40 -13.25 -12.72
N SER A 315 43.85 -12.11 -13.24
CA SER A 315 45.19 -12.02 -13.80
C SER A 315 46.22 -12.30 -12.68
N ASN A 316 46.78 -13.51 -12.70
CA ASN A 316 47.91 -13.86 -11.84
C ASN A 316 49.13 -13.08 -12.35
N LYS A 317 49.41 -11.96 -11.68
CA LYS A 317 50.67 -11.19 -11.61
C LYS A 317 51.41 -10.86 -12.94
N ALA A 318 51.70 -9.56 -13.04
CA ALA A 318 52.97 -8.98 -13.54
C ALA A 318 53.07 -8.46 -14.97
N ASP A 319 51.96 -8.17 -15.66
CA ASP A 319 51.98 -7.25 -16.81
C ASP A 319 51.08 -6.04 -16.58
N ALA A 320 51.72 -4.87 -16.51
CA ALA A 320 51.08 -3.57 -16.34
C ALA A 320 50.38 -3.17 -17.65
N GLY A 321 49.12 -3.59 -17.82
CA GLY A 321 48.31 -3.11 -18.94
C GLY A 321 47.00 -3.84 -19.23
N THR A 322 46.73 -4.99 -18.61
CA THR A 322 45.56 -5.82 -18.94
C THR A 322 44.36 -5.49 -18.05
N ASN A 323 43.26 -5.12 -18.69
CA ASN A 323 41.96 -4.89 -18.08
C ASN A 323 41.47 -6.14 -17.35
N ASP A 324 40.91 -5.96 -16.13
CA ASP A 324 40.18 -7.01 -15.42
C ASP A 324 38.84 -7.27 -16.15
N GLU A 325 38.89 -8.01 -17.25
CA GLU A 325 37.74 -8.35 -18.09
C GLU A 325 37.08 -9.66 -17.62
N VAL A 326 35.75 -9.67 -17.58
CA VAL A 326 34.96 -10.86 -17.25
C VAL A 326 34.35 -11.41 -18.53
N LEU A 327 34.61 -12.69 -18.82
CA LEU A 327 34.05 -13.34 -19.99
C LEU A 327 32.60 -13.73 -19.71
N VAL A 328 31.67 -13.20 -20.50
CA VAL A 328 30.23 -13.44 -20.38
C VAL A 328 29.63 -13.98 -21.68
N ARG A 329 28.67 -14.90 -21.56
CA ARG A 329 27.78 -15.30 -22.65
C ARG A 329 26.51 -14.48 -22.57
N VAL A 330 26.24 -13.65 -23.58
CA VAL A 330 25.04 -12.81 -23.65
C VAL A 330 23.97 -13.51 -24.48
N GLU A 331 22.75 -13.56 -23.94
CA GLU A 331 21.56 -14.02 -24.66
C GLU A 331 20.88 -12.82 -25.32
N THR A 332 21.02 -12.68 -26.64
CA THR A 332 20.37 -11.61 -27.39
C THR A 332 18.96 -11.99 -27.80
N ARG A 333 17.99 -11.11 -27.51
CA ARG A 333 16.63 -11.21 -28.04
C ARG A 333 16.39 -10.07 -29.03
N HIS A 334 15.58 -10.31 -30.05
CA HIS A 334 15.19 -9.27 -31.00
C HIS A 334 14.18 -8.32 -30.32
N GLU A 335 14.50 -7.03 -30.26
CA GLU A 335 13.54 -6.00 -29.83
C GLU A 335 12.54 -5.71 -30.96
N PRO A 336 11.22 -5.77 -30.69
CA PRO A 336 10.22 -5.51 -31.71
C PRO A 336 10.25 -4.04 -32.17
N ASP A 337 10.09 -3.80 -33.47
CA ASP A 337 9.99 -2.44 -33.99
C ASP A 337 8.65 -1.79 -33.61
N LEU A 338 8.70 -0.84 -32.67
CA LEU A 338 7.55 -0.07 -32.20
C LEU A 338 7.27 1.20 -33.03
N SER A 339 8.00 1.45 -34.12
CA SER A 339 7.86 2.65 -34.94
C SER A 339 6.41 2.88 -35.42
N ARG A 340 5.75 1.80 -35.87
CA ARG A 340 4.36 1.82 -36.34
C ARG A 340 3.38 2.19 -35.22
N LEU A 341 3.60 1.70 -34.00
CA LEU A 341 2.77 2.03 -32.83
C LEU A 341 2.98 3.47 -32.35
N LYS A 342 4.21 3.98 -32.45
CA LYS A 342 4.51 5.40 -32.14
C LYS A 342 3.84 6.35 -33.13
N SER A 343 3.77 5.97 -34.41
CA SER A 343 3.07 6.76 -35.44
C SER A 343 1.54 6.69 -35.35
N SER A 344 0.98 5.69 -34.66
CA SER A 344 -0.46 5.51 -34.51
C SER A 344 -1.04 6.15 -33.24
N VAL A 345 -0.24 6.83 -32.41
CA VAL A 345 -0.76 7.67 -31.33
C VAL A 345 -1.10 9.03 -31.94
N PRO A 346 -2.39 9.36 -32.20
CA PRO A 346 -2.72 10.71 -32.61
C PRO A 346 -2.28 11.64 -31.50
N GLY A 347 -1.55 12.72 -31.82
CA GLY A 347 -1.20 13.74 -30.84
C GLY A 347 -2.48 14.26 -30.18
N HIS A 348 -2.80 13.73 -29.00
CA HIS A 348 -4.01 14.11 -28.29
C HIS A 348 -3.89 15.60 -27.97
N LYS A 349 -4.74 16.41 -28.61
CA LYS A 349 -4.82 17.85 -28.33
C LYS A 349 -5.66 18.01 -27.07
N TYR A 350 -4.99 18.16 -25.93
CA TYR A 350 -5.64 18.52 -24.68
C TYR A 350 -6.19 19.95 -24.78
N LEU A 351 -7.43 20.14 -24.34
CA LEU A 351 -8.08 21.45 -24.28
C LEU A 351 -8.25 21.84 -22.81
N HIS A 352 -8.12 23.13 -22.50
CA HIS A 352 -8.44 23.61 -21.16
C HIS A 352 -9.95 23.52 -20.89
N ALA A 353 -10.34 23.31 -19.64
CA ALA A 353 -11.76 23.22 -19.26
C ALA A 353 -12.57 24.47 -19.67
N PHE A 354 -11.92 25.63 -19.75
CA PHE A 354 -12.50 26.87 -20.28
C PHE A 354 -12.85 26.74 -21.77
N GLU A 355 -11.91 26.28 -22.61
CA GLU A 355 -12.11 26.08 -24.05
C GLU A 355 -13.18 25.00 -24.33
N VAL A 356 -13.23 23.97 -23.50
CA VAL A 356 -14.29 22.95 -23.55
C VAL A 356 -15.64 23.55 -23.19
N GLY A 357 -15.68 24.42 -22.17
CA GLY A 357 -16.87 25.17 -21.77
C GLY A 357 -17.40 26.06 -22.90
N GLU A 358 -16.53 26.80 -23.58
CA GLU A 358 -16.92 27.64 -24.73
C GLU A 358 -17.52 26.81 -25.88
N ARG A 359 -16.94 25.65 -26.18
CA ARG A 359 -17.45 24.76 -27.25
C ARG A 359 -18.77 24.10 -26.90
N LEU A 360 -19.00 23.81 -25.63
CA LEU A 360 -20.23 23.19 -25.12
C LEU A 360 -21.32 24.21 -24.74
N GLY A 361 -21.02 25.52 -24.77
CA GLY A 361 -21.92 26.55 -24.25
C GLY A 361 -22.17 26.43 -22.74
N MET A 362 -21.20 25.90 -21.99
CA MET A 362 -21.28 25.63 -20.55
C MET A 362 -20.22 26.42 -19.78
N SER A 363 -20.50 26.76 -18.52
CA SER A 363 -19.47 27.33 -17.66
C SER A 363 -18.36 26.32 -17.36
N GLN A 364 -17.13 26.80 -17.12
CA GLN A 364 -16.01 25.95 -16.69
C GLN A 364 -16.37 25.12 -15.46
N GLU A 365 -17.12 25.68 -14.50
CA GLU A 365 -17.56 24.97 -13.30
C GLU A 365 -18.48 23.79 -13.63
N THR A 366 -19.41 23.97 -14.57
CA THR A 366 -20.34 22.91 -14.98
C THR A 366 -19.58 21.78 -15.69
N VAL A 367 -18.62 22.13 -16.56
CA VAL A 367 -17.73 21.14 -17.21
C VAL A 367 -16.94 20.34 -16.17
N MET A 368 -16.37 21.00 -15.17
CA MET A 368 -15.59 20.33 -14.11
C MET A 368 -16.46 19.45 -13.20
N ARG A 369 -17.71 19.86 -12.91
CA ARG A 369 -18.67 19.02 -12.17
C ARG A 369 -19.08 17.80 -12.99
N LEU A 370 -19.42 17.99 -14.26
CA LEU A 370 -19.83 16.92 -15.16
C LEU A 370 -18.70 15.93 -15.43
N ALA A 371 -17.46 16.42 -15.58
CA ALA A 371 -16.26 15.59 -15.72
C ALA A 371 -15.92 14.82 -14.43
N GLY A 372 -16.35 15.32 -13.27
CA GLY A 372 -16.20 14.61 -11.99
C GLY A 372 -17.33 13.64 -11.68
N THR A 373 -17.45 13.28 -10.40
CA THR A 373 -18.53 12.46 -9.86
C THR A 373 -19.63 13.35 -9.28
N VAL A 374 -20.87 13.18 -9.75
CA VAL A 374 -22.04 13.94 -9.28
C VAL A 374 -23.07 12.96 -8.75
N LEU A 375 -23.26 12.94 -7.42
CA LEU A 375 -24.22 12.04 -6.79
C LEU A 375 -25.54 12.78 -6.57
N MET A 376 -26.62 12.27 -7.17
CA MET A 376 -27.98 12.70 -6.84
C MET A 376 -28.62 11.73 -5.86
N VAL A 377 -29.41 12.29 -4.94
CA VAL A 377 -30.30 11.54 -4.06
C VAL A 377 -31.72 11.84 -4.53
N LEU A 378 -32.48 10.80 -4.89
CA LEU A 378 -33.89 10.97 -5.21
C LEU A 378 -34.62 11.43 -3.93
N LYS A 379 -35.37 12.52 -4.03
CA LYS A 379 -36.32 12.90 -2.98
C LYS A 379 -37.41 11.81 -2.96
N SER A 380 -37.68 11.27 -1.78
CA SER A 380 -38.85 10.42 -1.53
C SER A 380 -40.12 11.24 -1.74
N ASP A 381 -41.21 10.57 -2.14
CA ASP A 381 -42.52 11.19 -2.36
C ASP A 381 -42.95 11.94 -1.07
N PRO A 382 -43.58 13.13 -1.13
CA PRO A 382 -44.01 13.86 0.07
C PRO A 382 -44.98 13.06 0.96
N ASP A 383 -45.65 12.06 0.40
CA ASP A 383 -46.63 11.19 1.05
C ASP A 383 -46.05 9.86 1.56
N GLU A 384 -44.74 9.62 1.40
CA GLU A 384 -44.08 8.40 1.86
C GLU A 384 -43.72 8.53 3.36
N PRO A 385 -44.12 7.58 4.23
CA PRO A 385 -43.83 7.67 5.66
C PRO A 385 -42.31 7.70 5.90
N PRO A 386 -41.83 8.46 6.90
CA PRO A 386 -40.40 8.59 7.14
C PRO A 386 -39.79 7.23 7.45
N LEU A 387 -39.03 6.69 6.50
CA LEU A 387 -38.16 5.54 6.72
C LEU A 387 -37.18 5.84 7.87
N ALA A 388 -36.91 4.82 8.68
CA ALA A 388 -35.98 4.89 9.81
C ALA A 388 -34.62 5.50 9.40
N PRO A 389 -33.96 6.27 10.29
CA PRO A 389 -32.83 7.15 9.96
C PRO A 389 -31.51 6.43 9.59
N THR A 390 -31.52 5.13 9.33
CA THR A 390 -30.32 4.28 9.28
C THR A 390 -29.92 3.81 7.88
N LEU A 391 -30.81 3.80 6.88
CA LEU A 391 -30.46 3.34 5.54
C LEU A 391 -30.02 4.50 4.62
N PRO A 392 -28.77 4.52 4.12
CA PRO A 392 -28.32 5.53 3.19
C PRO A 392 -29.13 5.45 1.89
N LYS A 393 -29.90 6.50 1.58
CA LYS A 393 -30.68 6.57 0.34
C LYS A 393 -29.78 6.24 -0.88
N PRO A 394 -30.27 5.45 -1.85
CA PRO A 394 -29.49 5.12 -3.03
C PRO A 394 -29.05 6.41 -3.73
N LYS A 395 -27.74 6.60 -3.85
CA LYS A 395 -27.13 7.71 -4.58
C LYS A 395 -26.93 7.27 -6.02
N ILE A 396 -27.49 8.04 -6.95
CA ILE A 396 -27.31 7.79 -8.38
C ILE A 396 -26.18 8.70 -8.87
N ASN A 397 -25.15 8.11 -9.46
CA ASN A 397 -24.08 8.89 -10.07
C ASN A 397 -24.50 9.37 -11.47
N LEU A 398 -24.45 10.68 -11.67
CA LEU A 398 -24.67 11.36 -12.95
C LEU A 398 -23.39 11.97 -13.54
N GLY A 399 -22.27 11.90 -12.81
CA GLY A 399 -20.99 12.37 -13.30
C GLY A 399 -20.42 11.45 -14.38
N LEU A 400 -19.56 12.00 -15.24
CA LEU A 400 -18.84 11.22 -16.25
C LEU A 400 -17.68 10.40 -15.64
N ASP A 401 -17.28 10.71 -14.40
CA ASP A 401 -16.20 10.03 -13.68
C ASP A 401 -14.85 10.03 -14.42
N LEU A 402 -14.53 11.15 -15.05
CA LEU A 402 -13.29 11.34 -15.79
C LEU A 402 -12.18 11.94 -14.91
N LEU A 403 -12.57 12.72 -13.90
CA LEU A 403 -11.67 13.41 -12.99
C LEU A 403 -12.12 13.24 -11.53
N PHE A 404 -11.23 12.71 -10.70
CA PHE A 404 -11.49 12.52 -9.27
C PHE A 404 -10.59 13.46 -8.46
N PHE A 405 -10.98 14.74 -8.38
CA PHE A 405 -10.14 15.79 -7.76
C PHE A 405 -9.72 15.51 -6.32
N LYS A 406 -10.61 14.92 -5.51
CA LYS A 406 -10.29 14.58 -4.11
C LYS A 406 -9.28 13.45 -3.99
N GLN A 407 -9.25 12.55 -4.98
CA GLN A 407 -8.38 11.38 -5.02
C GLN A 407 -7.14 11.62 -5.89
N MET A 408 -7.06 12.76 -6.59
CA MET A 408 -6.03 13.08 -7.58
C MET A 408 -5.88 11.98 -8.65
N GLN A 409 -7.01 11.49 -9.16
CA GLN A 409 -7.04 10.49 -10.23
C GLN A 409 -7.71 11.05 -11.49
N GLU A 410 -7.28 10.56 -12.65
CA GLU A 410 -7.88 10.85 -13.94
C GLU A 410 -8.08 9.55 -14.73
N VAL A 411 -9.12 9.51 -15.56
CA VAL A 411 -9.34 8.42 -16.49
C VAL A 411 -8.72 8.80 -17.83
N ASN A 412 -7.64 8.09 -18.20
CA ASN A 412 -6.89 8.37 -19.42
C ASN A 412 -7.61 7.82 -20.66
N ARG A 413 -8.68 8.50 -21.11
CA ARG A 413 -9.44 8.13 -22.31
C ARG A 413 -9.96 9.36 -23.07
N PRO A 414 -9.86 9.38 -24.41
CA PRO A 414 -10.34 10.50 -25.22
C PRO A 414 -11.86 10.56 -25.23
N ILE A 415 -12.41 11.77 -25.08
CA ILE A 415 -13.84 12.03 -25.24
C ILE A 415 -14.04 12.57 -26.66
N ALA A 416 -14.91 11.92 -27.43
CA ALA A 416 -15.42 12.51 -28.66
C ALA A 416 -16.62 13.39 -28.31
N VAL A 417 -16.40 14.72 -28.32
CA VAL A 417 -17.50 15.69 -28.28
C VAL A 417 -17.94 15.95 -29.71
N VAL A 418 -19.10 15.42 -30.11
CA VAL A 418 -19.64 15.62 -31.45
C VAL A 418 -20.61 16.82 -31.44
N PRO A 419 -20.38 17.87 -32.27
CA PRO A 419 -21.28 19.00 -32.31
C PRO A 419 -22.56 18.74 -33.12
N VAL A 420 -23.68 19.05 -32.47
CA VAL A 420 -24.97 19.59 -32.98
C VAL A 420 -25.80 18.70 -33.94
N ILE A 421 -26.87 18.12 -33.39
CA ILE A 421 -28.16 17.97 -34.09
C ILE A 421 -29.25 18.44 -33.11
N ASN A 422 -30.00 19.51 -33.45
CA ASN A 422 -31.19 20.00 -32.74
C ASN A 422 -31.00 20.38 -31.24
N ASP A 423 -30.17 21.38 -30.92
CA ASP A 423 -30.02 21.98 -29.57
C ASP A 423 -29.66 20.98 -28.43
N ARG A 424 -29.03 19.86 -28.79
CA ARG A 424 -28.61 18.80 -27.88
C ARG A 424 -27.13 18.51 -28.07
N PHE A 425 -26.38 18.47 -26.97
CA PHE A 425 -25.02 17.94 -26.95
C PHE A 425 -25.06 16.44 -26.64
N VAL A 426 -24.29 15.65 -27.39
CA VAL A 426 -24.07 14.23 -27.10
C VAL A 426 -22.60 14.04 -26.76
N ILE A 427 -22.34 13.62 -25.52
CA ILE A 427 -21.02 13.21 -25.08
C ILE A 427 -20.94 11.70 -25.24
N PHE A 428 -20.04 11.23 -26.11
CA PHE A 428 -19.79 9.81 -26.29
C PHE A 428 -18.62 9.35 -25.43
N CYS A 429 -18.86 8.33 -24.61
CA CYS A 429 -17.84 7.59 -23.88
C CYS A 429 -17.89 6.13 -24.33
N GLU A 430 -16.84 5.62 -24.98
CA GLU A 430 -16.88 4.36 -25.76
C GLU A 430 -17.37 3.11 -25.01
N GLU A 431 -17.19 2.99 -23.69
CA GLU A 431 -17.66 1.82 -22.92
C GLU A 431 -19.03 2.02 -22.24
N LYS A 432 -19.36 3.26 -21.92
CA LYS A 432 -20.59 3.61 -21.22
C LYS A 432 -21.58 3.98 -22.32
N LYS A 433 -22.47 3.06 -22.74
CA LYS A 433 -23.58 3.28 -23.71
C LYS A 433 -24.59 4.35 -23.25
N TYR A 434 -24.13 5.46 -22.69
CA TYR A 434 -24.91 6.58 -22.25
C TYR A 434 -24.72 7.70 -23.26
N VAL A 435 -25.79 7.99 -23.99
CA VAL A 435 -25.93 9.23 -24.76
C VAL A 435 -26.37 10.28 -23.76
N LEU A 436 -25.42 11.01 -23.19
CA LEU A 436 -25.77 12.10 -22.27
C LEU A 436 -26.25 13.28 -23.10
N THR A 437 -27.57 13.43 -23.18
CA THR A 437 -28.24 14.50 -23.93
C THR A 437 -28.38 15.71 -23.02
N ILE A 438 -27.51 16.71 -23.20
CA ILE A 438 -27.62 17.98 -22.47
C ILE A 438 -28.43 18.95 -23.32
N MET A 439 -29.61 19.38 -22.84
CA MET A 439 -30.42 20.41 -23.49
C MET A 439 -29.90 21.80 -23.12
N ASN A 440 -29.68 22.64 -24.13
CA ASN A 440 -29.22 24.01 -23.95
C ASN A 440 -30.36 24.89 -23.42
N TYR A 441 -30.48 25.05 -22.10
CA TYR A 441 -31.45 26.00 -21.49
C TYR A 441 -30.81 27.38 -21.33
N ASN A 442 -30.53 28.05 -22.45
CA ASN A 442 -30.40 29.51 -22.49
C ASN A 442 -31.67 30.11 -23.10
N LYS A 443 -32.78 29.98 -22.36
CA LYS A 443 -33.90 30.91 -22.47
C LYS A 443 -34.13 31.53 -21.10
N THR A 444 -33.87 32.83 -21.04
CA THR A 444 -34.36 33.77 -20.04
C THR A 444 -35.78 33.40 -19.56
N CYS A 445 -35.91 32.88 -18.35
CA CYS A 445 -37.18 32.87 -17.63
C CYS A 445 -37.32 34.22 -16.90
N THR A 446 -37.79 35.22 -17.63
CA THR A 446 -38.53 36.34 -17.05
C THR A 446 -39.99 35.92 -16.93
N GLY A 447 -40.55 35.93 -15.72
CA GLY A 447 -42.00 36.08 -15.51
C GLY A 447 -42.71 34.91 -14.82
N TYR A 448 -43.06 35.19 -13.56
CA TYR A 448 -44.12 34.66 -12.68
C TYR A 448 -44.13 33.20 -12.24
#